data_AF-A0A4D6WX01-F1
#
_entry.id   AF-A0A4D6WX01-F1
#
_cell.length_a   1.000
_cell.length_b   1.000
_cell.length_c   1.000
_cell.angle_alpha   90.00
_cell.angle_beta   90.00
_cell.angle_gamma   90.00
#
_symmetry.space_group_name_H-M   'P 1'
#
loop_
_entity.id
_entity.type
_entity.pdbx_description
1 polymer ?
#
loop_
_entity_poly.entity_id
_entity_poly.type
_entity_poly.pdbx_seq_one_letter_code
_entity_poly.pdbx_strand_id
1 'polypeptide(L)'
;MLNPNIHKIKLTKKEFQIYNKQLIVPQIGINGQKRLKKAKILVIGAGGLGCPCMTYLISAGIGYIGIIDYDNISISNLNRQILYDINHIKTSKIAYAKKKLSLINPYCKIILHPYKLNNLNAFEIIQYYDIIIDATDNFKARYDIDNYCYLLHKIHVYSAVQQFESQISIFNYRNNIRYSNLYKKDINLIDNSCNRYGILGIITGSAGILQATESIKIIMGIGKVMHNYLFIQNLLNISVKKRIKSYITKQYYSDSYNNNKILNFNSLTQLKQNNYII
;
A
#
# COMPACT_ATOMS: atom_id res chain seq x y z
N MET A 1 -7.41 -14.93 3.29
CA MET A 1 -7.66 -15.47 1.95
C MET A 1 -8.60 -14.52 1.22
N LEU A 2 -8.24 -14.02 0.03
CA LEU A 2 -9.07 -13.06 -0.72
C LEU A 2 -10.38 -13.64 -1.28
N ASN A 3 -10.51 -14.97 -1.34
CA ASN A 3 -11.72 -15.67 -1.78
C ASN A 3 -12.29 -16.56 -0.68
N PRO A 4 -12.78 -16.00 0.45
CA PRO A 4 -13.29 -16.81 1.55
C PRO A 4 -14.64 -17.45 1.19
N ASN A 5 -14.96 -18.58 1.82
CA ASN A 5 -16.32 -19.14 1.76
C ASN A 5 -17.29 -18.24 2.54
N ILE A 6 -18.01 -17.37 1.82
CA ILE A 6 -18.92 -16.36 2.37
C ILE A 6 -20.17 -16.95 3.06
N HIS A 7 -20.56 -18.19 2.75
CA HIS A 7 -21.70 -18.83 3.40
C HIS A 7 -21.41 -19.16 4.88
N LYS A 8 -20.14 -19.38 5.23
CA LYS A 8 -19.69 -19.61 6.61
C LYS A 8 -19.54 -18.31 7.42
N ILE A 9 -19.68 -17.14 6.78
CA ILE A 9 -19.49 -15.83 7.42
C ILE A 9 -20.85 -15.24 7.74
N LYS A 10 -21.09 -14.95 9.02
CA LYS A 10 -22.30 -14.29 9.51
C LYS A 10 -21.96 -12.87 9.97
N LEU A 11 -22.85 -11.92 9.66
CA LEU A 11 -22.84 -10.57 10.22
C LEU A 11 -23.80 -10.56 11.40
N THR A 12 -23.39 -9.95 12.51
CA THR A 12 -24.26 -9.72 13.67
C THR A 12 -25.25 -8.59 13.38
N LYS A 13 -26.33 -8.50 14.15
CA LYS A 13 -27.32 -7.41 14.03
C LYS A 13 -26.65 -6.02 14.15
N LYS A 14 -25.67 -5.88 15.05
CA LYS A 14 -24.91 -4.63 15.23
C LYS A 14 -24.05 -4.30 14.00
N GLU A 15 -23.39 -5.30 13.41
CA GLU A 15 -22.65 -5.10 12.15
C GLU A 15 -23.57 -4.70 10.99
N PHE A 16 -24.77 -5.28 10.90
CA PHE A 16 -25.78 -4.84 9.92
C PHE A 16 -26.15 -3.36 10.09
N GLN A 17 -26.29 -2.88 11.33
CA GLN A 17 -26.60 -1.48 11.62
C GLN A 17 -25.44 -0.54 11.23
N ILE A 18 -24.21 -0.87 11.65
CA ILE A 18 -23.02 -0.04 11.37
C ILE A 18 -22.76 0.05 9.86
N TYR A 19 -22.86 -1.07 9.15
CA TYR A 19 -22.51 -1.14 7.73
C TYR A 19 -23.71 -0.90 6.81
N ASN A 20 -24.88 -0.51 7.32
CA ASN A 20 -26.12 -0.40 6.54
C ASN A 20 -25.94 0.39 5.23
N LYS A 21 -25.24 1.53 5.29
CA LYS A 21 -24.97 2.35 4.10
C LYS A 21 -24.10 1.64 3.05
N GLN A 22 -23.16 0.80 3.47
CA GLN A 22 -22.35 -0.02 2.55
C GLN A 22 -23.17 -1.19 2.01
N LEU A 23 -24.02 -1.81 2.83
CA LEU A 23 -24.84 -2.97 2.45
C LEU A 23 -25.85 -2.67 1.34
N ILE A 24 -26.32 -1.42 1.25
CA ILE A 24 -27.27 -0.99 0.21
C ILE A 24 -26.56 -0.75 -1.14
N VAL A 25 -25.25 -0.52 -1.15
CA VAL A 25 -24.50 -0.31 -2.39
C VAL A 25 -24.44 -1.62 -3.18
N PRO A 26 -24.98 -1.69 -4.43
CA PRO A 26 -25.09 -2.95 -5.17
C PRO A 26 -23.77 -3.68 -5.39
N GLN A 27 -22.68 -2.94 -5.60
CA GLN A 27 -21.34 -3.49 -5.80
C GLN A 27 -20.73 -4.07 -4.50
N ILE A 28 -21.25 -3.69 -3.33
CA ILE A 28 -20.79 -4.19 -2.03
C ILE A 28 -21.75 -5.27 -1.56
N GLY A 29 -22.99 -4.89 -1.20
CA GLY A 29 -23.98 -5.80 -0.65
C GLY A 29 -23.52 -6.57 0.59
N ILE A 30 -24.34 -7.54 0.97
CA ILE A 30 -24.02 -8.44 2.10
C ILE A 30 -22.75 -9.26 1.81
N ASN A 31 -22.57 -9.69 0.56
CA ASN A 31 -21.45 -10.55 0.18
C ASN A 31 -20.11 -9.80 0.23
N GLY A 32 -20.04 -8.56 -0.26
CA GLY A 32 -18.87 -7.70 -0.13
C GLY A 32 -18.49 -7.46 1.32
N GLN A 33 -19.47 -7.13 2.17
CA GLN A 33 -19.22 -6.93 3.60
C GLN A 33 -18.69 -8.19 4.30
N LYS A 34 -19.20 -9.37 3.95
CA LYS A 34 -18.67 -10.66 4.44
C LYS A 34 -17.22 -10.88 4.01
N ARG A 35 -16.84 -10.49 2.79
CA ARG A 35 -15.45 -10.57 2.31
C ARG A 35 -14.55 -9.61 3.09
N LEU A 36 -14.97 -8.37 3.31
CA LEU A 36 -14.26 -7.40 4.17
C LEU A 36 -14.02 -7.97 5.57
N LYS A 37 -15.06 -8.55 6.19
CA LYS A 37 -14.98 -9.17 7.52
C LYS A 37 -13.96 -10.32 7.62
N LYS A 38 -13.63 -10.99 6.52
CA LYS A 38 -12.66 -12.11 6.52
C LYS A 38 -11.27 -11.72 6.04
N ALA A 39 -11.12 -10.54 5.44
CA ALA A 39 -9.86 -10.06 4.92
C ALA A 39 -8.83 -9.83 6.04
N LYS A 40 -7.57 -10.09 5.72
CA LYS A 40 -6.41 -9.85 6.59
C LYS A 40 -5.44 -8.91 5.90
N ILE A 41 -5.24 -7.73 6.47
CA ILE A 41 -4.36 -6.69 5.93
C ILE A 41 -3.21 -6.45 6.90
N LEU A 42 -1.99 -6.33 6.39
CA LEU A 42 -0.85 -5.83 7.15
C LEU A 42 -0.56 -4.40 6.71
N VAL A 43 -0.47 -3.47 7.66
CA VAL A 43 -0.04 -2.10 7.41
C VAL A 43 1.35 -1.91 8.00
N ILE A 44 2.31 -1.54 7.16
CA ILE A 44 3.70 -1.34 7.55
C ILE A 44 3.97 0.17 7.54
N GLY A 45 4.08 0.74 8.75
CA GLY A 45 4.11 2.17 9.00
C GLY A 45 2.77 2.68 9.52
N ALA A 46 2.76 3.16 10.76
CA ALA A 46 1.64 3.85 11.40
C ALA A 46 1.80 5.38 11.31
N GLY A 47 2.33 5.85 10.18
CA GLY A 47 2.58 7.27 9.90
C GLY A 47 1.44 7.97 9.17
N GLY A 48 1.77 9.04 8.44
CA GLY A 48 0.78 9.91 7.78
C GLY A 48 -0.05 9.21 6.70
N LEU A 49 0.48 8.14 6.09
CA LEU A 49 -0.23 7.25 5.17
C LEU A 49 -1.04 6.19 5.93
N GLY A 50 -0.42 5.56 6.93
CA GLY A 50 -1.02 4.45 7.68
C GLY A 50 -2.22 4.86 8.53
N CYS A 51 -2.16 6.01 9.20
CA CYS A 51 -3.25 6.52 10.05
C CYS A 51 -4.62 6.59 9.33
N PRO A 52 -4.75 7.35 8.22
CA PRO A 52 -6.01 7.41 7.48
C PRO A 52 -6.36 6.05 6.86
N CYS A 53 -5.38 5.30 6.35
CA CYS A 53 -5.60 4.00 5.73
C CYS A 53 -6.27 3.01 6.70
N MET A 54 -5.67 2.81 7.88
CA MET A 54 -6.21 1.94 8.92
C MET A 54 -7.58 2.40 9.40
N THR A 55 -7.75 3.71 9.61
CA THR A 55 -9.02 4.30 10.03
C THR A 55 -10.16 3.91 9.07
N TYR A 56 -9.97 4.14 7.76
CA TYR A 56 -11.02 3.83 6.79
C TYR A 56 -11.23 2.33 6.56
N LEU A 57 -10.16 1.52 6.60
CA LEU A 57 -10.29 0.05 6.50
C LEU A 57 -11.08 -0.53 7.68
N ILE A 58 -10.81 -0.06 8.89
CA ILE A 58 -11.50 -0.50 10.11
C ILE A 58 -12.94 -0.03 10.11
N SER A 59 -13.21 1.24 9.74
CA SER A 59 -14.59 1.74 9.56
C SER A 59 -15.36 0.97 8.48
N ALA A 60 -14.70 0.55 7.42
CA ALA A 60 -15.30 -0.27 6.35
C ALA A 60 -15.63 -1.71 6.81
N GLY A 61 -15.13 -2.15 7.96
CA GLY A 61 -15.41 -3.48 8.52
C GLY A 61 -14.44 -4.55 8.07
N ILE A 62 -13.17 -4.20 7.82
CA ILE A 62 -12.09 -5.19 7.74
C ILE A 62 -12.02 -5.97 9.05
N GLY A 63 -11.93 -7.30 8.96
CA GLY A 63 -11.94 -8.16 10.15
C GLY A 63 -10.61 -8.26 10.86
N TYR A 64 -9.48 -8.12 10.16
CA TYR A 64 -8.15 -8.31 10.73
C TYR A 64 -7.16 -7.31 10.15
N ILE A 65 -6.51 -6.54 11.03
CA ILE A 65 -5.41 -5.65 10.68
C ILE A 65 -4.20 -5.95 11.55
N GLY A 66 -3.07 -6.23 10.91
CA GLY A 66 -1.74 -6.18 11.51
C GLY A 66 -1.13 -4.81 11.34
N ILE A 67 -0.45 -4.30 12.37
CA ILE A 67 0.23 -3.00 12.35
C ILE A 67 1.69 -3.23 12.72
N ILE A 68 2.60 -2.89 11.80
CA ILE A 68 4.05 -2.85 12.03
C ILE A 68 4.48 -1.39 12.13
N ASP A 69 4.97 -0.98 13.30
CA ASP A 69 5.72 0.27 13.49
C ASP A 69 6.47 0.14 14.82
N TYR A 70 7.67 0.72 14.91
CA TYR A 70 8.52 0.67 16.09
C TYR A 70 8.69 2.05 16.75
N ASP A 71 8.17 3.11 16.13
CA ASP A 71 8.33 4.47 16.62
C ASP A 71 7.36 4.80 17.77
N ASN A 72 7.76 5.81 18.52
CA ASN A 72 6.89 6.54 19.42
C ASN A 72 6.31 7.79 18.75
N ILE A 73 5.20 8.30 19.28
CA ILE A 73 4.57 9.53 18.82
C ILE A 73 5.49 10.73 19.10
N SER A 74 5.72 11.55 18.08
CA SER A 74 6.47 12.81 18.21
C SER A 74 5.59 14.03 17.88
N ILE A 75 5.89 15.18 18.46
CA ILE A 75 5.21 16.46 18.18
C ILE A 75 5.17 16.78 16.67
N SER A 76 6.27 16.51 15.96
CA SER A 76 6.39 16.76 14.52
C SER A 76 5.52 15.85 13.65
N ASN A 77 4.88 14.84 14.25
CA ASN A 77 3.97 13.93 13.57
C ASN A 77 2.54 14.46 13.50
N LEU A 78 2.14 15.31 14.46
CA LEU A 78 0.73 15.67 14.67
C LEU A 78 0.09 16.43 13.49
N ASN A 79 0.90 17.06 12.64
CA ASN A 79 0.41 17.74 11.44
C ASN A 79 -0.17 16.80 10.36
N ARG A 80 0.08 15.49 10.43
CA ARG A 80 -0.29 14.52 9.39
C ARG A 80 -0.70 13.14 9.91
N GLN A 81 -0.36 12.79 11.14
CA GLN A 81 -0.67 11.50 11.75
C GLN A 81 -1.93 11.62 12.62
N ILE A 82 -3.08 11.68 11.95
CA ILE A 82 -4.38 12.07 12.53
C ILE A 82 -4.95 11.14 13.62
N LEU A 83 -4.33 9.97 13.85
CA LEU A 83 -4.70 9.09 14.97
C LEU A 83 -4.11 9.56 16.30
N TYR A 84 -3.13 10.46 16.27
CA TYR A 84 -2.32 10.85 17.42
C TYR A 84 -2.67 12.24 17.90
N ASP A 85 -2.50 12.48 19.19
CA ASP A 85 -2.79 13.76 19.83
C ASP A 85 -1.69 14.16 20.80
N ILE A 86 -1.69 15.44 21.17
CA ILE A 86 -0.66 16.10 21.99
C ILE A 86 -0.45 15.42 23.34
N ASN A 87 -1.50 14.79 23.89
CA ASN A 87 -1.47 14.20 25.23
C ASN A 87 -0.72 12.86 25.30
N HIS A 88 -0.33 12.30 24.15
CA HIS A 88 0.26 10.95 24.08
C HIS A 88 1.62 10.94 23.37
N ILE A 89 2.33 12.07 23.33
CA ILE A 89 3.72 12.13 22.85
C ILE A 89 4.60 11.16 23.66
N LYS A 90 5.61 10.58 23.02
CA LYS A 90 6.54 9.55 23.53
C LYS A 90 5.92 8.18 23.79
N THR A 91 4.61 8.01 23.63
CA THR A 91 3.97 6.68 23.69
C THR A 91 4.12 5.94 22.37
N SER A 92 4.05 4.60 22.41
CA SER A 92 4.11 3.77 21.19
C SER A 92 2.99 4.10 20.21
N LYS A 93 3.35 4.38 18.96
CA LYS A 93 2.43 4.67 17.86
C LYS A 93 1.36 3.59 17.71
N ILE A 94 1.77 2.32 17.71
CA ILE A 94 0.86 1.21 17.42
C ILE A 94 -0.02 0.84 18.61
N ALA A 95 0.49 0.98 19.84
CA ALA A 95 -0.31 0.77 21.04
C ALA A 95 -1.44 1.80 21.12
N TYR A 96 -1.11 3.08 20.87
CA TYR A 96 -2.11 4.14 20.88
C TYR A 96 -3.07 4.05 19.69
N ALA A 97 -2.58 3.71 18.50
CA ALA A 97 -3.42 3.45 17.33
C ALA A 97 -4.44 2.34 17.62
N LYS A 98 -4.04 1.22 18.23
CA LYS A 98 -4.96 0.15 18.63
C LYS A 98 -6.09 0.65 19.53
N LYS A 99 -5.77 1.46 20.54
CA LYS A 99 -6.77 2.04 21.45
C LYS A 99 -7.80 2.86 20.67
N LYS A 100 -7.36 3.78 19.81
CA LYS A 100 -8.25 4.64 19.00
C LYS A 100 -9.07 3.83 18.00
N LEU A 101 -8.42 2.95 17.24
CA LEU A 101 -9.07 2.18 16.18
C LEU A 101 -10.09 1.17 16.74
N SER A 102 -9.86 0.62 17.94
CA SER A 102 -10.83 -0.28 18.60
C SER A 102 -12.10 0.46 19.04
N LEU A 103 -12.03 1.77 19.30
CA LEU A 103 -13.21 2.61 19.56
C LEU A 103 -14.01 2.89 18.29
N ILE A 104 -13.34 2.99 17.14
CA ILE A 104 -13.99 3.21 15.84
C ILE A 104 -14.78 1.97 15.43
N ASN A 105 -14.18 0.78 15.54
CA ASN A 105 -14.88 -0.45 15.23
C ASN A 105 -14.35 -1.63 16.08
N PRO A 106 -15.13 -2.10 17.07
CA PRO A 106 -14.70 -3.18 17.96
C PRO A 106 -14.71 -4.57 17.29
N TYR A 107 -15.25 -4.70 16.08
CA TYR A 107 -15.32 -5.99 15.37
C TYR A 107 -14.03 -6.34 14.61
N CYS A 108 -13.09 -5.40 14.45
CA CYS A 108 -11.80 -5.65 13.83
C CYS A 108 -10.79 -6.18 14.86
N LYS A 109 -10.15 -7.32 14.57
CA LYS A 109 -9.02 -7.83 15.34
C LYS A 109 -7.73 -7.09 14.93
N ILE A 110 -7.15 -6.35 15.87
CA ILE A 110 -5.91 -5.59 15.66
C ILE A 110 -4.72 -6.33 16.29
N ILE A 111 -3.75 -6.70 15.45
CA ILE A 111 -2.51 -7.39 15.82
C ILE A 111 -1.34 -6.39 15.75
N LEU A 112 -0.49 -6.37 16.77
CA LEU A 112 0.62 -5.43 16.90
C LEU A 112 1.96 -6.13 16.69
N HIS A 113 2.83 -5.46 15.92
CA HIS A 113 4.18 -5.89 15.62
C HIS A 113 5.15 -4.72 15.95
N PRO A 114 5.58 -4.57 17.22
CA PRO A 114 6.32 -3.40 17.73
C PRO A 114 7.81 -3.43 17.35
N TYR A 115 8.12 -3.67 16.08
CA TYR A 115 9.49 -3.79 15.59
C TYR A 115 9.56 -3.39 14.12
N LYS A 116 10.78 -3.11 13.64
CA LYS A 116 11.03 -2.85 12.22
C LYS A 116 10.91 -4.16 11.42
N LEU A 117 10.26 -4.11 10.26
CA LEU A 117 10.29 -5.23 9.32
C LEU A 117 11.73 -5.42 8.81
N ASN A 118 12.22 -6.65 8.84
CA ASN A 118 13.56 -7.02 8.40
C ASN A 118 13.57 -8.47 7.87
N ASN A 119 14.74 -8.92 7.41
CA ASN A 119 14.84 -10.23 6.79
C ASN A 119 14.59 -11.42 7.74
N LEU A 120 14.73 -11.21 9.04
CA LEU A 120 14.54 -12.25 10.06
C LEU A 120 13.06 -12.46 10.38
N ASN A 121 12.26 -11.38 10.37
CA ASN A 121 10.85 -11.45 10.79
C ASN A 121 9.84 -11.37 9.63
N ALA A 122 10.25 -10.89 8.45
CA ALA A 122 9.29 -10.55 7.40
C ALA A 122 8.50 -11.75 6.90
N PHE A 123 9.17 -12.90 6.70
CA PHE A 123 8.50 -14.13 6.27
C PHE A 123 7.42 -14.55 7.29
N GLU A 124 7.81 -14.62 8.56
CA GLU A 124 6.96 -15.09 9.65
C GLU A 124 5.70 -14.24 9.81
N ILE A 125 5.78 -12.93 9.53
CA ILE A 125 4.66 -12.02 9.68
C ILE A 125 3.80 -11.97 8.42
N ILE A 126 4.42 -11.70 7.25
CA ILE A 126 3.71 -11.39 6.00
C ILE A 126 2.87 -12.59 5.52
N GLN A 127 3.32 -13.83 5.80
CA GLN A 127 2.61 -15.04 5.35
C GLN A 127 1.14 -15.10 5.82
N TYR A 128 0.82 -14.49 6.97
CA TYR A 128 -0.51 -14.54 7.58
C TYR A 128 -1.53 -13.55 6.99
N TYR A 129 -1.07 -12.60 6.17
CA TYR A 129 -1.89 -11.55 5.58
C TYR A 129 -2.09 -11.77 4.09
N ASP A 130 -3.12 -11.15 3.52
CA ASP A 130 -3.45 -11.25 2.09
C ASP A 130 -2.94 -10.06 1.30
N ILE A 131 -3.01 -8.88 1.91
CA ILE A 131 -2.65 -7.59 1.33
C ILE A 131 -1.68 -6.90 2.29
N ILE A 132 -0.58 -6.41 1.74
CA ILE A 132 0.45 -5.67 2.46
C ILE A 132 0.40 -4.22 1.99
N ILE A 133 0.08 -3.33 2.92
CA ILE A 133 0.03 -1.89 2.70
C ILE A 133 1.37 -1.30 3.11
N ASP A 134 2.06 -0.75 2.14
CA ASP A 134 3.33 -0.07 2.33
C ASP A 134 3.08 1.41 2.59
N ALA A 135 3.12 1.76 3.87
CA ALA A 135 2.99 3.13 4.38
C ALA A 135 4.34 3.64 4.92
N THR A 136 5.45 3.11 4.37
CA THR A 136 6.81 3.43 4.80
C THR A 136 7.39 4.64 4.06
N ASP A 137 8.36 5.28 4.69
CA ASP A 137 8.99 6.52 4.23
C ASP A 137 10.41 6.34 3.67
N ASN A 138 10.97 5.13 3.70
CA ASN A 138 12.33 4.84 3.27
C ASN A 138 12.38 3.74 2.21
N PHE A 139 13.37 3.84 1.31
CA PHE A 139 13.47 2.95 0.16
C PHE A 139 13.81 1.51 0.57
N LYS A 140 14.65 1.33 1.60
CA LYS A 140 15.05 0.01 2.07
C LYS A 140 13.86 -0.85 2.47
N ALA A 141 12.94 -0.30 3.27
CA ALA A 141 11.73 -1.02 3.68
C ALA A 141 10.86 -1.39 2.47
N ARG A 142 10.71 -0.49 1.49
CA ARG A 142 9.92 -0.75 0.25
C ARG A 142 10.47 -1.93 -0.55
N TYR A 143 11.79 -2.05 -0.66
CA TYR A 143 12.42 -3.20 -1.32
C TYR A 143 12.22 -4.50 -0.53
N ASP A 144 12.31 -4.45 0.80
CA ASP A 144 12.09 -5.64 1.62
C ASP A 144 10.61 -6.09 1.49
N ILE A 145 9.66 -5.15 1.54
CA ILE A 145 8.24 -5.42 1.30
C ILE A 145 8.02 -6.05 -0.07
N ASP A 146 8.57 -5.46 -1.15
CA ASP A 146 8.44 -6.00 -2.52
C ASP A 146 8.96 -7.44 -2.63
N ASN A 147 10.13 -7.72 -2.05
CA ASN A 147 10.74 -9.04 -2.09
C ASN A 147 9.88 -10.08 -1.37
N TYR A 148 9.44 -9.80 -0.14
CA TYR A 148 8.63 -10.74 0.62
C TYR A 148 7.21 -10.88 0.07
N CYS A 149 6.63 -9.81 -0.47
CA CYS A 149 5.35 -9.91 -1.16
C CYS A 149 5.46 -10.82 -2.38
N TYR A 150 6.52 -10.68 -3.19
CA TYR A 150 6.77 -11.55 -4.33
C TYR A 150 6.93 -13.02 -3.92
N LEU A 151 7.82 -13.30 -2.95
CA LEU A 151 8.09 -14.66 -2.48
C LEU A 151 6.86 -15.36 -1.89
N LEU A 152 5.99 -14.61 -1.20
CA LEU A 152 4.81 -15.13 -0.51
C LEU A 152 3.51 -14.96 -1.31
N HIS A 153 3.59 -14.53 -2.57
CA HIS A 153 2.45 -14.23 -3.44
C HIS A 153 1.41 -13.29 -2.79
N LYS A 154 1.89 -12.25 -2.10
CA LYS A 154 1.05 -11.22 -1.47
C LYS A 154 0.92 -9.99 -2.34
N ILE A 155 -0.23 -9.35 -2.25
CA ILE A 155 -0.47 -8.09 -2.96
C ILE A 155 0.23 -6.97 -2.19
N HIS A 156 0.99 -6.13 -2.91
CA HIS A 156 1.70 -4.98 -2.35
C HIS A 156 1.01 -3.70 -2.79
N VAL A 157 0.35 -3.02 -1.84
CA VAL A 157 -0.34 -1.75 -2.05
C VAL A 157 0.60 -0.62 -1.67
N TYR A 158 1.27 -0.06 -2.68
CA TYR A 158 2.32 0.93 -2.51
C TYR A 158 1.78 2.35 -2.57
N SER A 159 2.29 3.21 -1.68
CA SER A 159 2.15 4.64 -1.82
C SER A 159 3.40 5.39 -1.35
N ALA A 160 3.65 6.55 -1.94
CA ALA A 160 4.68 7.49 -1.49
C ALA A 160 4.23 8.93 -1.73
N VAL A 161 4.79 9.85 -0.97
CA VAL A 161 4.41 11.26 -0.95
C VAL A 161 5.64 12.16 -0.84
N GLN A 162 5.55 13.33 -1.48
CA GLN A 162 6.56 14.38 -1.38
C GLN A 162 5.89 15.73 -1.70
N GLN A 163 6.10 16.76 -0.87
CA GLN A 163 5.47 18.08 -1.05
C GLN A 163 3.94 18.01 -1.20
N PHE A 164 3.43 18.26 -2.41
CA PHE A 164 2.00 18.24 -2.77
C PHE A 164 1.60 17.03 -3.60
N GLU A 165 2.54 16.10 -3.84
CA GLU A 165 2.37 15.01 -4.78
C GLU A 165 2.36 13.65 -4.07
N SER A 166 1.47 12.78 -4.50
CA SER A 166 1.43 11.37 -4.11
C SER A 166 1.53 10.49 -5.33
N GLN A 167 2.04 9.29 -5.12
CA GLN A 167 2.00 8.21 -6.10
C GLN A 167 1.46 6.95 -5.45
N ILE A 168 0.62 6.21 -6.16
CA ILE A 168 0.07 4.93 -5.73
C ILE A 168 0.14 3.93 -6.89
N SER A 169 0.41 2.66 -6.55
CA SER A 169 0.31 1.54 -7.48
C SER A 169 0.08 0.24 -6.72
N ILE A 170 -0.48 -0.75 -7.41
CA ILE A 170 -0.69 -2.09 -6.88
C ILE A 170 0.31 -3.04 -7.55
N PHE A 171 1.27 -3.50 -6.77
CA PHE A 171 2.33 -4.42 -7.17
C PHE A 171 1.98 -5.86 -6.81
N ASN A 172 2.59 -6.81 -7.52
CA ASN A 172 2.44 -8.25 -7.36
C ASN A 172 0.97 -8.72 -7.38
N TYR A 173 0.08 -7.94 -8.00
CA TYR A 173 -1.31 -8.29 -8.18
C TYR A 173 -1.46 -9.12 -9.45
N ARG A 174 -1.99 -10.34 -9.35
CA ARG A 174 -2.10 -11.28 -10.49
C ARG A 174 -0.75 -11.55 -11.18
N ASN A 175 0.31 -11.74 -10.39
CA ASN A 175 1.68 -11.94 -10.87
C ASN A 175 2.18 -10.83 -11.82
N ASN A 176 1.71 -9.60 -11.60
CA ASN A 176 2.07 -8.45 -12.42
C ASN A 176 3.25 -7.67 -11.81
N ILE A 177 3.32 -6.38 -12.13
CA ILE A 177 4.47 -5.54 -11.88
C ILE A 177 4.95 -5.52 -10.43
N ARG A 178 6.27 -5.47 -10.24
CA ARG A 178 6.91 -5.32 -8.94
C ARG A 178 7.42 -3.90 -8.73
N TYR A 179 7.57 -3.50 -7.48
CA TYR A 179 8.19 -2.22 -7.13
C TYR A 179 9.61 -2.13 -7.72
N SER A 180 10.37 -3.22 -7.60
CA SER A 180 11.74 -3.35 -8.14
C SER A 180 11.84 -3.30 -9.67
N ASN A 181 10.73 -3.47 -10.41
CA ASN A 181 10.73 -3.24 -11.86
C ASN A 181 10.72 -1.74 -12.19
N LEU A 182 10.07 -0.92 -11.36
CA LEU A 182 9.95 0.53 -11.59
C LEU A 182 11.12 1.30 -10.98
N TYR A 183 11.62 0.83 -9.84
CA TYR A 183 12.70 1.43 -9.06
C TYR A 183 13.81 0.39 -8.93
N LYS A 184 14.91 0.56 -9.67
CA LYS A 184 16.07 -0.33 -9.59
C LYS A 184 16.86 -0.04 -8.31
N LYS A 185 17.29 -1.10 -7.62
CA LYS A 185 18.02 -1.03 -6.36
C LYS A 185 19.37 -0.28 -6.47
N ASP A 186 19.97 -0.29 -7.65
CA ASP A 186 21.29 0.30 -7.94
C ASP A 186 21.25 1.81 -8.16
N ILE A 187 20.06 2.42 -8.20
CA ILE A 187 19.97 3.87 -8.13
C ILE A 187 20.37 4.22 -6.70
N ASN A 188 21.46 4.96 -6.53
CA ASN A 188 21.82 5.67 -5.29
C ASN A 188 20.65 6.59 -4.90
N LEU A 189 19.58 6.00 -4.39
CA LEU A 189 18.45 6.66 -3.78
C LEU A 189 19.00 7.13 -2.46
N ILE A 190 19.64 8.29 -2.50
CA ILE A 190 20.15 9.00 -1.34
C ILE A 190 18.99 9.01 -0.32
N ASP A 191 19.12 8.22 0.74
CA ASP A 191 18.10 8.04 1.80
C ASP A 191 17.76 9.37 2.50
N ASN A 192 18.51 10.45 2.19
CA ASN A 192 18.42 11.77 2.79
C ASN A 192 17.41 12.74 2.14
N SER A 193 16.60 12.34 1.15
CA SER A 193 15.71 13.28 0.44
C SER A 193 14.29 13.42 1.00
N CYS A 194 13.75 12.42 1.72
CA CYS A 194 12.36 12.45 2.17
C CYS A 194 12.08 13.50 3.26
N ASN A 195 13.06 13.81 4.11
CA ASN A 195 12.95 14.90 5.10
C ASN A 195 13.50 16.25 4.60
N ARG A 196 14.23 16.27 3.47
CA ARG A 196 14.77 17.52 2.91
C ARG A 196 13.67 18.41 2.33
N TYR A 197 12.61 17.79 1.80
CA TYR A 197 11.46 18.49 1.26
C TYR A 197 10.26 18.27 2.19
N GLY A 198 9.66 19.34 2.68
CA GLY A 198 8.46 19.27 3.51
C GLY A 198 7.30 18.55 2.78
N ILE A 199 6.28 18.17 3.55
CA ILE A 199 5.11 17.43 3.04
C ILE A 199 3.85 18.10 3.57
N LEU A 200 2.87 18.36 2.69
CA LEU A 200 1.55 18.81 3.11
C LEU A 200 0.80 17.64 3.77
N GLY A 201 0.40 17.77 5.04
CA GLY A 201 -0.22 16.65 5.77
C GLY A 201 -1.45 16.04 5.07
N ILE A 202 -2.22 16.86 4.34
CA ILE A 202 -3.38 16.41 3.57
C ILE A 202 -3.00 15.44 2.45
N ILE A 203 -1.82 15.59 1.80
CA ILE A 203 -1.41 14.67 0.73
C ILE A 203 -1.18 13.25 1.28
N THR A 204 -0.69 13.11 2.52
CA THR A 204 -0.52 11.80 3.15
C THR A 204 -1.88 11.20 3.52
N GLY A 205 -2.79 12.04 4.00
CA GLY A 205 -4.22 11.75 4.18
C GLY A 205 -4.84 11.11 2.94
N SER A 206 -4.82 11.85 1.83
CA SER A 206 -5.41 11.45 0.56
C SER A 206 -4.77 10.16 0.02
N ALA A 207 -3.45 10.06 0.08
CA ALA A 207 -2.72 8.89 -0.40
C ALA A 207 -3.04 7.62 0.41
N GLY A 208 -3.16 7.71 1.74
CA GLY A 208 -3.57 6.58 2.58
C GLY A 208 -5.03 6.15 2.35
N ILE A 209 -5.93 7.09 2.05
CA ILE A 209 -7.31 6.80 1.64
C ILE A 209 -7.32 6.03 0.31
N LEU A 210 -6.48 6.41 -0.65
CA LEU A 210 -6.34 5.67 -1.91
C LEU A 210 -5.85 4.24 -1.67
N GLN A 211 -4.88 4.02 -0.77
CA GLN A 211 -4.44 2.67 -0.39
C GLN A 211 -5.56 1.83 0.21
N ALA A 212 -6.37 2.42 1.10
CA ALA A 212 -7.55 1.74 1.67
C ALA A 212 -8.58 1.40 0.57
N THR A 213 -8.83 2.34 -0.34
CA THR A 213 -9.77 2.19 -1.46
C THR A 213 -9.37 1.05 -2.37
N GLU A 214 -8.10 0.99 -2.80
CA GLU A 214 -7.60 -0.11 -3.64
C GLU A 214 -7.68 -1.46 -2.91
N SER A 215 -7.34 -1.48 -1.63
CA SER A 215 -7.43 -2.71 -0.82
C SER A 215 -8.87 -3.23 -0.75
N ILE A 216 -9.84 -2.35 -0.53
CA ILE A 216 -11.28 -2.68 -0.51
C ILE A 216 -11.74 -3.20 -1.87
N LYS A 217 -11.38 -2.54 -2.98
CA LYS A 217 -11.70 -3.02 -4.33
C LYS A 217 -11.15 -4.41 -4.61
N ILE A 218 -9.89 -4.66 -4.20
CA ILE A 218 -9.24 -5.97 -4.35
C ILE A 218 -9.97 -7.03 -3.53
N ILE A 219 -10.28 -6.74 -2.25
CA ILE A 219 -11.00 -7.66 -1.36
C ILE A 219 -12.40 -7.96 -1.86
N MET A 220 -13.07 -7.01 -2.51
CA MET A 220 -14.42 -7.19 -3.05
C MET A 220 -14.44 -7.60 -4.52
N GLY A 221 -13.29 -7.65 -5.18
CA GLY A 221 -13.18 -8.02 -6.59
C GLY A 221 -13.98 -7.10 -7.52
N ILE A 222 -14.06 -5.80 -7.18
CA ILE A 222 -14.86 -4.82 -7.92
C ILE A 222 -14.01 -3.71 -8.53
N GLY A 223 -14.57 -3.05 -9.54
CA GLY A 223 -13.97 -1.91 -10.21
C GLY A 223 -12.65 -2.24 -10.92
N LYS A 224 -11.90 -1.19 -11.30
CA LYS A 224 -10.59 -1.31 -11.94
C LYS A 224 -9.49 -1.03 -10.90
N VAL A 225 -8.66 -2.02 -10.61
CA VAL A 225 -7.53 -1.92 -9.69
C VAL A 225 -6.38 -1.16 -10.36
N MET A 226 -5.70 -0.28 -9.61
CA MET A 226 -4.58 0.54 -10.11
C MET A 226 -3.26 -0.25 -10.23
N HIS A 227 -3.26 -1.32 -11.02
CA HIS A 227 -2.04 -2.07 -11.34
C HIS A 227 -1.50 -1.67 -12.73
N ASN A 228 -0.20 -1.87 -12.97
CA ASN A 228 0.52 -1.63 -14.24
C ASN A 228 0.86 -0.17 -14.58
N TYR A 229 0.51 0.76 -13.71
CA TYR A 229 0.89 2.17 -13.85
C TYR A 229 1.06 2.80 -12.47
N LEU A 230 1.80 3.90 -12.43
CA LEU A 230 1.82 4.81 -11.28
C LEU A 230 0.69 5.81 -11.46
N PHE A 231 -0.27 5.83 -10.54
CA PHE A 231 -1.22 6.91 -10.42
C PHE A 231 -0.57 8.01 -9.60
N ILE A 232 -0.48 9.20 -10.18
CA ILE A 232 0.18 10.36 -9.57
C ILE A 232 -0.88 11.44 -9.36
N GLN A 233 -1.00 11.95 -8.15
CA GLN A 233 -1.92 13.01 -7.79
C GLN A 233 -1.13 14.19 -7.25
N ASN A 234 -1.39 15.39 -7.77
CA ASN A 234 -0.81 16.64 -7.29
C ASN A 234 -1.92 17.54 -6.75
N LEU A 235 -1.89 17.82 -5.44
CA LEU A 235 -2.90 18.62 -4.74
C LEU A 235 -2.70 20.13 -4.87
N LEU A 236 -1.53 20.60 -5.30
CA LEU A 236 -1.32 22.04 -5.52
C LEU A 236 -2.15 22.52 -6.70
N ASN A 237 -2.16 21.73 -7.78
CA ASN A 237 -2.87 22.06 -9.02
C ASN A 237 -4.14 21.24 -9.23
N ILE A 238 -4.51 20.37 -8.28
CA ILE A 238 -5.63 19.41 -8.37
C ILE A 238 -5.58 18.64 -9.70
N SER A 239 -4.46 17.96 -9.94
CA SER A 239 -4.23 17.22 -11.19
C SER A 239 -3.86 15.77 -10.92
N VAL A 240 -4.16 14.92 -11.91
CA VAL A 240 -3.90 13.48 -11.87
C VAL A 240 -3.21 13.05 -13.16
N LYS A 241 -2.21 12.19 -13.06
CA LYS A 241 -1.50 11.58 -14.19
C LYS A 241 -1.39 10.07 -13.99
N LYS A 242 -1.43 9.32 -15.09
CA LYS A 242 -1.09 7.89 -15.11
C LYS A 242 0.21 7.71 -15.85
N ARG A 243 1.23 7.20 -15.18
CA ARG A 243 2.52 6.90 -15.79
C ARG A 243 2.65 5.39 -15.96
N ILE A 244 2.48 4.93 -17.19
CA ILE A 244 2.82 3.57 -17.59
C ILE A 244 4.34 3.57 -17.83
N LYS A 245 5.11 2.88 -16.98
CA LYS A 245 6.46 2.49 -17.41
C LYS A 245 6.28 1.21 -18.20
N SER A 246 6.33 1.32 -19.52
CA SER A 246 6.37 0.17 -20.42
C SER A 246 7.51 -0.76 -19.96
N TYR A 247 7.22 -2.05 -19.92
CA TYR A 247 8.27 -3.04 -19.74
C TYR A 247 9.20 -3.01 -20.95
N ILE A 248 10.50 -3.03 -20.66
CA ILE A 248 11.40 -3.92 -21.39
C ILE A 248 10.86 -5.30 -21.07
N THR A 249 10.13 -5.90 -22.01
CA THR A 249 9.79 -7.31 -21.97
C THR A 249 11.09 -8.07 -21.71
N LYS A 250 11.09 -9.00 -20.75
CA LYS A 250 12.09 -10.07 -20.74
C LYS A 250 12.03 -10.69 -22.13
N GLN A 251 13.04 -10.43 -22.96
CA GLN A 251 13.32 -11.32 -24.08
C GLN A 251 13.43 -12.70 -23.45
N TYR A 252 12.55 -13.60 -23.88
CA TYR A 252 12.76 -15.01 -23.70
C TYR A 252 14.18 -15.29 -24.20
N TYR A 253 15.03 -15.84 -23.33
CA TYR A 253 16.16 -16.63 -23.79
C TYR A 253 15.54 -17.81 -24.53
N SER A 254 15.31 -17.64 -25.83
CA SER A 254 15.20 -18.74 -26.77
C SER A 254 16.60 -18.96 -27.30
N ASP A 255 17.18 -20.08 -26.92
CA ASP A 255 18.35 -20.66 -27.54
C ASP A 255 18.25 -20.56 -29.07
N SER A 256 19.21 -19.87 -29.67
CA SER A 256 19.66 -20.19 -31.02
C SER A 256 21.15 -19.86 -31.11
N TYR A 257 21.94 -20.93 -31.00
CA TYR A 257 23.18 -21.06 -31.74
C TYR A 257 22.97 -20.56 -33.19
N ASN A 258 23.60 -19.44 -33.56
CA ASN A 258 24.55 -19.37 -34.67
C ASN A 258 24.88 -17.94 -35.12
N ASN A 259 26.18 -17.74 -35.30
CA ASN A 259 26.86 -16.86 -36.26
C ASN A 259 26.92 -15.34 -36.03
N ASN A 260 28.09 -14.93 -35.57
CA ASN A 260 28.96 -13.90 -36.16
C ASN A 260 28.26 -12.67 -36.78
N LYS A 261 28.28 -11.55 -36.06
CA LYS A 261 28.73 -10.25 -36.59
C LYS A 261 28.99 -9.25 -35.45
N ILE A 262 30.25 -8.89 -35.30
CA ILE A 262 30.72 -7.69 -34.62
C ILE A 262 30.02 -6.47 -35.25
N LEU A 263 29.39 -5.59 -34.45
CA LEU A 263 29.11 -4.20 -34.81
C LEU A 263 28.88 -3.32 -33.55
N ASN A 264 29.96 -2.62 -33.19
CA ASN A 264 30.11 -1.29 -32.57
C ASN A 264 29.12 -0.72 -31.52
N PHE A 265 29.70 -0.42 -30.36
CA PHE A 265 29.29 0.64 -29.42
C PHE A 265 29.21 2.00 -30.11
N ASN A 266 28.00 2.54 -30.36
CA ASN A 266 27.67 3.97 -30.40
C ASN A 266 26.22 4.20 -30.85
N SER A 267 25.25 4.16 -29.93
CA SER A 267 23.91 4.77 -30.13
C SER A 267 23.06 4.81 -28.85
N LEU A 268 23.66 5.01 -27.67
CA LEU A 268 22.94 5.11 -26.38
C LEU A 268 22.47 6.53 -26.03
N THR A 269 22.45 7.46 -26.99
CA THR A 269 22.15 8.89 -26.74
C THR A 269 20.88 9.43 -27.43
N GLN A 270 20.05 8.60 -28.07
CA GLN A 270 18.91 9.09 -28.85
C GLN A 270 17.52 8.52 -28.48
N LEU A 271 17.29 8.19 -27.20
CA LEU A 271 15.94 7.86 -26.69
C LEU A 271 15.54 8.71 -25.47
N LYS A 272 16.11 9.92 -25.36
CA LYS A 272 15.62 10.99 -24.49
C LYS A 272 14.90 12.05 -25.31
N GLN A 273 13.76 11.71 -25.90
CA GLN A 273 12.71 12.66 -26.30
C GLN A 273 11.58 11.86 -26.94
N ASN A 274 10.36 12.25 -26.64
CA ASN A 274 9.11 11.68 -27.14
C ASN A 274 8.67 10.39 -26.43
N ASN A 275 7.84 10.60 -25.39
CA ASN A 275 6.50 10.02 -25.34
C ASN A 275 5.69 10.78 -24.27
N TYR A 276 5.25 11.98 -24.64
CA TYR A 276 3.95 12.50 -24.21
C TYR A 276 2.90 11.74 -25.03
N ILE A 277 1.88 11.17 -24.40
CA ILE A 277 0.53 10.97 -24.94
C ILE A 277 -0.40 10.64 -23.75
N ILE A 278 -1.34 11.57 -23.55
CA ILE A 278 -2.67 11.54 -22.88
C ILE A 278 -2.76 10.94 -21.47
#